data_AF-A0A1F4YMD7-F1
#
_entry.id   AF-A0A1F4YMD7-F1
#
_cell.length_a   1.000
_cell.length_b   1.000
_cell.length_c   1.000
_cell.angle_alpha   90.00
_cell.angle_beta   90.00
_cell.angle_gamma   90.00
#
_symmetry.space_group_name_H-M   'P 1'
#
loop_
_entity.id
_entity.type
_entity.pdbx_description
1 polymer ?
#
loop_
_entity_poly.entity_id
_entity_poly.type
_entity_poly.pdbx_seq_one_letter_code
_entity_poly.pdbx_strand_id
1 'polypeptide(L)'
;MNQFRRYSFKQIADSDIPLIENTAAKLGIGIKQGSRFDTYFKCIRHLAESPQIAMAKYPMDVIIAALKEVDELYGIMVNFDIYISEIYSHKIKSILTGANIPDYSERDTIARNTAFELNMAAHFKKAGFSTKLCEPDIMVTIRESEIYIACKRPASVKNLEKIIKNAKRQIIRRGKGFIALSLDKLINPSFNILEGTNTQSITDRVIDEINSFRIRNKLIIDHAADNRKIIGLIFSIGLVANDLGEGIFVTCQQIITTNLCSINSPNISIFEEIEKSFVPISF
;
A
#
# COMPACT_ATOMS: atom_id res chain seq x y z
N MET A 1 -5.99 -11.53 -8.37
CA MET A 1 -7.03 -10.56 -8.81
C MET A 1 -6.34 -9.24 -9.11
N ASN A 2 -6.40 -8.75 -10.35
CA ASN A 2 -5.88 -7.41 -10.70
C ASN A 2 -6.57 -6.37 -9.81
N GLN A 3 -5.85 -5.69 -8.92
CA GLN A 3 -6.45 -4.65 -8.06
C GLN A 3 -6.45 -3.30 -8.78
N PHE A 4 -7.10 -3.26 -9.92
CA PHE A 4 -7.56 -1.99 -10.47
C PHE A 4 -8.91 -1.70 -9.84
N ARG A 5 -8.92 -0.75 -8.90
CA ARG A 5 -10.17 -0.10 -8.54
C ARG A 5 -10.22 1.17 -9.38
N ARG A 6 -10.92 1.07 -10.52
CA ARG A 6 -11.28 2.24 -11.32
C ARG A 6 -12.33 3.00 -10.54
N TYR A 7 -12.13 4.30 -10.39
CA TYR A 7 -13.17 5.18 -9.90
C TYR A 7 -13.23 6.41 -10.76
N SER A 8 -14.45 6.89 -10.94
CA SER A 8 -14.65 8.31 -11.12
C SER A 8 -14.47 9.02 -9.77
N PHE A 9 -14.08 10.29 -9.79
CA PHE A 9 -14.10 11.14 -8.60
C PHE A 9 -15.45 11.08 -7.89
N LYS A 10 -16.53 10.98 -8.67
CA LYS A 10 -17.90 10.83 -8.18
C LYS A 10 -18.10 9.56 -7.36
N GLN A 11 -17.58 8.42 -7.80
CA GLN A 11 -17.67 7.19 -7.02
C GLN A 11 -16.91 7.30 -5.68
N ILE A 12 -15.72 7.92 -5.67
CA ILE A 12 -14.97 8.12 -4.43
C ILE A 12 -15.74 9.06 -3.49
N ALA A 13 -16.30 10.15 -4.04
CA ALA A 13 -17.07 11.15 -3.29
C ALA A 13 -18.38 10.59 -2.70
N ASP A 14 -19.12 9.82 -3.49
CA ASP A 14 -20.48 9.39 -3.16
C ASP A 14 -20.52 8.07 -2.38
N SER A 15 -19.46 7.25 -2.45
CA SER A 15 -19.42 5.93 -1.82
C SER A 15 -18.27 5.78 -0.82
N ASP A 16 -17.04 6.00 -1.28
CA ASP A 16 -15.87 5.64 -0.49
C ASP A 16 -15.65 6.56 0.71
N ILE A 17 -15.76 7.87 0.49
CA ILE A 17 -15.66 8.86 1.58
C ILE A 17 -16.76 8.64 2.64
N PRO A 18 -18.04 8.50 2.29
CA PRO A 18 -19.08 8.16 3.26
C PRO A 18 -18.81 6.87 4.04
N LEU A 19 -18.28 5.82 3.40
CA LEU A 19 -17.91 4.59 4.10
C LEU A 19 -16.79 4.85 5.12
N ILE A 20 -15.77 5.62 4.74
CA ILE A 20 -14.66 5.99 5.63
C ILE A 20 -15.17 6.82 6.81
N GLU A 21 -15.97 7.86 6.55
CA GLU A 21 -16.54 8.73 7.58
C GLU A 21 -17.41 7.94 8.56
N ASN A 22 -18.29 7.06 8.06
CA ASN A 22 -19.13 6.20 8.89
C ASN A 22 -18.29 5.20 9.71
N THR A 23 -17.25 4.63 9.12
CA THR A 23 -16.36 3.69 9.82
C THR A 23 -15.57 4.41 10.91
N ALA A 24 -15.02 5.58 10.63
CA ALA A 24 -14.32 6.40 11.61
C ALA A 24 -15.25 6.81 12.76
N ALA A 25 -16.49 7.21 12.47
CA ALA A 25 -17.49 7.55 13.47
C ALA A 25 -17.84 6.37 14.40
N LYS A 26 -18.01 5.17 13.84
CA LYS A 26 -18.25 3.93 14.64
C LYS A 26 -17.08 3.59 15.57
N LEU A 27 -15.86 3.96 15.19
CA LEU A 27 -14.66 3.81 16.01
C LEU A 27 -14.48 4.96 17.03
N GLY A 28 -15.39 5.93 17.07
CA GLY A 28 -15.28 7.12 17.92
C GLY A 28 -14.19 8.10 17.46
N ILE A 29 -13.78 8.04 16.19
CA ILE A 29 -12.73 8.87 15.61
C ILE A 29 -13.38 9.97 14.76
N GLY A 30 -13.40 11.19 15.29
CA GLY A 30 -13.83 12.36 14.52
C GLY A 30 -12.75 12.81 13.54
N ILE A 31 -13.15 13.09 12.29
CA ILE A 31 -12.28 13.71 11.30
C ILE A 31 -12.25 15.21 11.57
N LYS A 32 -11.12 15.70 12.09
CA LYS A 32 -10.98 17.08 12.52
C LYS A 32 -11.01 18.01 11.30
N GLN A 33 -11.73 19.12 11.39
CA GLN A 33 -11.68 20.20 10.39
C GLN A 33 -10.24 20.70 10.22
N GLY A 34 -9.81 20.88 8.97
CA GLY A 34 -8.46 21.28 8.60
C GLY A 34 -7.41 20.16 8.71
N SER A 35 -7.81 18.94 9.06
CA SER A 35 -6.93 17.77 9.01
C SER A 35 -6.63 17.34 7.56
N ARG A 36 -5.70 16.40 7.42
CA ARG A 36 -5.27 15.87 6.13
C ARG A 36 -6.46 15.28 5.38
N PHE A 37 -7.18 14.38 6.04
CA PHE A 37 -8.33 13.70 5.41
C PHE A 37 -9.53 14.62 5.23
N ASP A 38 -9.75 15.63 6.07
CA ASP A 38 -10.75 16.68 5.79
C ASP A 38 -10.39 17.44 4.49
N THR A 39 -9.12 17.79 4.31
CA THR A 39 -8.62 18.44 3.09
C THR A 39 -8.77 17.54 1.87
N TYR A 40 -8.40 16.26 1.99
CA TYR A 40 -8.51 15.29 0.90
C TYR A 40 -9.96 15.05 0.50
N PHE A 41 -10.88 14.93 1.46
CA PHE A 41 -12.29 14.71 1.16
C PHE A 41 -12.91 15.92 0.45
N LYS A 42 -12.59 17.14 0.90
CA LYS A 42 -13.02 18.36 0.20
C LYS A 42 -12.41 18.46 -1.20
N CYS A 43 -11.15 18.06 -1.37
CA CYS A 43 -10.51 18.01 -2.68
C CYS A 43 -11.25 17.08 -3.63
N ILE A 44 -11.53 15.85 -3.22
CA ILE A 44 -12.20 14.84 -4.05
C ILE A 44 -13.65 15.22 -4.33
N ARG A 45 -14.39 15.76 -3.35
CA ARG A 45 -15.76 16.26 -3.58
C ARG A 45 -15.78 17.39 -4.61
N HIS A 46 -14.87 18.37 -4.52
CA HIS A 46 -14.77 19.41 -5.56
C HIS A 46 -14.34 18.84 -6.92
N LEU A 47 -13.46 17.83 -6.96
CA LEU A 47 -13.10 17.15 -8.20
C LEU A 47 -14.31 16.42 -8.83
N ALA A 48 -15.20 15.86 -8.01
CA ALA A 48 -16.43 15.22 -8.47
C ALA A 48 -17.47 16.22 -9.01
N GLU A 49 -17.55 17.40 -8.40
CA GLU A 49 -18.50 18.45 -8.79
C GLU A 49 -18.01 19.32 -9.95
N SER A 50 -16.72 19.68 -9.96
CA SER A 50 -16.13 20.65 -10.90
C SER A 50 -14.61 20.44 -11.04
N PRO A 51 -14.17 19.45 -11.84
CA PRO A 51 -12.76 19.09 -11.98
C PRO A 51 -11.82 20.27 -12.27
N GLN A 52 -12.20 21.16 -13.19
CA GLN A 52 -11.35 22.29 -13.61
C GLN A 52 -11.13 23.30 -12.48
N ILE A 53 -12.18 23.58 -11.71
CA ILE A 53 -12.10 24.49 -10.55
C ILE A 53 -11.25 23.86 -9.46
N ALA A 54 -11.43 22.56 -9.20
CA ALA A 54 -10.64 21.84 -8.22
C ALA A 54 -9.15 21.81 -8.58
N MET A 55 -8.81 21.55 -9.85
CA MET A 55 -7.43 21.56 -10.34
C MET A 55 -6.77 22.95 -10.25
N ALA A 56 -7.53 24.04 -10.38
CA ALA A 56 -7.03 25.39 -10.17
C ALA A 56 -6.87 25.74 -8.68
N LYS A 57 -7.70 25.14 -7.81
CA LYS A 57 -7.76 25.42 -6.38
C LYS A 57 -6.73 24.64 -5.56
N TYR A 58 -6.46 23.40 -5.94
CA TYR A 58 -5.60 22.50 -5.17
C TYR A 58 -4.28 22.24 -5.90
N PRO A 59 -3.15 22.26 -5.18
CA PRO A 59 -1.88 21.79 -5.70
C PRO A 59 -1.98 20.34 -6.22
N MET A 60 -1.24 20.03 -7.29
CA MET A 60 -1.31 18.71 -7.94
C MET A 60 -0.88 17.57 -7.02
N ASP A 61 0.13 17.78 -6.19
CA ASP A 61 0.59 16.83 -5.18
C ASP A 61 -0.49 16.53 -4.12
N VAL A 62 -1.30 17.53 -3.75
CA VAL A 62 -2.47 17.34 -2.87
C VAL A 62 -3.55 16.50 -3.55
N ILE A 63 -3.84 16.75 -4.84
CA ILE A 63 -4.80 15.95 -5.61
C ILE A 63 -4.35 14.48 -5.65
N ILE A 64 -3.08 14.25 -6.00
CA ILE A 64 -2.52 12.90 -6.11
C ILE A 64 -2.51 12.19 -4.76
N ALA A 65 -2.09 12.87 -3.70
CA ALA A 65 -2.10 12.32 -2.36
C ALA A 65 -3.53 12.01 -1.89
N ALA A 66 -4.49 12.88 -2.18
CA ALA A 66 -5.89 12.66 -1.84
C ALA A 66 -6.44 11.40 -2.51
N LEU A 67 -6.28 11.28 -3.83
CA LEU A 67 -6.77 10.11 -4.58
C LEU A 67 -6.15 8.81 -4.06
N LYS A 68 -4.81 8.79 -3.90
CA LYS A 68 -4.09 7.60 -3.44
C LYS A 68 -4.43 7.23 -1.99
N GLU A 69 -4.32 8.17 -1.06
CA GLU A 69 -4.45 7.85 0.37
C GLU A 69 -5.90 7.57 0.76
N VAL A 70 -6.89 8.17 0.08
CA VAL A 70 -8.31 7.85 0.30
C VAL A 70 -8.66 6.46 -0.24
N ASP A 71 -8.16 6.10 -1.42
CA ASP A 71 -8.33 4.74 -1.98
C ASP A 71 -7.69 3.67 -1.07
N GLU A 72 -6.46 3.91 -0.61
CA GLU A 72 -5.79 3.02 0.36
C GLU A 72 -6.57 2.90 1.67
N LEU A 73 -7.06 4.02 2.22
CA LEU A 73 -7.81 4.01 3.47
C LEU A 73 -9.14 3.26 3.34
N TYR A 74 -9.86 3.47 2.23
CA TYR A 74 -11.04 2.67 1.94
C TYR A 74 -10.68 1.19 1.87
N GLY A 75 -9.64 0.84 1.11
CA GLY A 75 -9.20 -0.55 0.94
C GLY A 75 -8.90 -1.23 2.26
N ILE A 76 -8.30 -0.50 3.20
CA ILE A 76 -8.12 -0.94 4.58
C ILE A 76 -9.48 -1.16 5.25
N MET A 77 -10.33 -0.14 5.30
CA MET A 77 -11.57 -0.16 6.09
C MET A 77 -12.61 -1.17 5.59
N VAL A 78 -12.67 -1.46 4.29
CA VAL A 78 -13.63 -2.44 3.76
C VAL A 78 -13.21 -3.89 4.06
N ASN A 79 -11.92 -4.14 4.27
CA ASN A 79 -11.38 -5.48 4.53
C ASN A 79 -11.19 -5.78 6.03
N PHE A 80 -11.33 -4.77 6.89
CA PHE A 80 -11.36 -4.95 8.34
C PHE A 80 -12.76 -4.70 8.87
N ASP A 81 -13.34 -5.71 9.51
CA ASP A 81 -14.57 -5.53 10.26
C ASP A 81 -14.31 -4.58 11.44
N ILE A 82 -15.24 -3.65 11.63
CA ILE A 82 -15.21 -2.54 12.58
C ILE A 82 -15.20 -2.99 14.04
N TYR A 83 -15.52 -4.26 14.32
CA TYR A 83 -15.44 -4.86 15.66
C TYR A 83 -14.07 -5.49 15.95
N ILE A 84 -13.13 -5.44 15.02
CA ILE A 84 -11.86 -6.14 15.11
C ILE A 84 -10.86 -5.31 15.91
N SER A 85 -10.89 -5.49 17.23
CA SER A 85 -9.83 -5.18 18.21
C SER A 85 -9.37 -3.71 18.34
N GLU A 86 -9.03 -3.36 19.58
CA GLU A 86 -8.46 -2.07 19.98
C GLU A 86 -7.22 -1.66 19.16
N ILE A 87 -6.39 -2.63 18.75
CA ILE A 87 -5.17 -2.40 17.95
C ILE A 87 -5.49 -1.77 16.59
N TYR A 88 -6.53 -2.25 15.88
CA TYR A 88 -6.90 -1.66 14.59
C TYR A 88 -7.45 -0.25 14.78
N SER A 89 -8.30 -0.02 15.78
CA SER A 89 -8.82 1.32 16.08
C SER A 89 -7.69 2.32 16.33
N HIS A 90 -6.68 1.96 17.11
CA HIS A 90 -5.50 2.79 17.32
C HIS A 90 -4.71 3.08 16.05
N LYS A 91 -4.51 2.08 15.18
CA LYS A 91 -3.81 2.27 13.90
C LYS A 91 -4.60 3.13 12.92
N ILE A 92 -5.92 2.95 12.82
CA ILE A 92 -6.80 3.79 12.00
C ILE A 92 -6.77 5.24 12.51
N LYS A 93 -6.84 5.45 13.83
CA LYS A 93 -6.70 6.77 14.44
C LYS A 93 -5.35 7.41 14.12
N SER A 94 -4.26 6.64 14.15
CA SER A 94 -2.92 7.09 13.76
C SER A 94 -2.88 7.57 12.31
N ILE A 95 -3.50 6.83 11.37
CA ILE A 95 -3.58 7.23 9.96
C ILE A 95 -4.37 8.54 9.80
N LEU A 96 -5.53 8.64 10.44
CA LEU A 96 -6.44 9.79 10.30
C LEU A 96 -5.90 11.08 10.93
N THR A 97 -4.95 10.99 11.87
CA THR A 97 -4.39 12.15 12.60
C THR A 97 -3.03 12.65 12.08
N GLY A 98 -2.53 12.10 10.96
CA GLY A 98 -1.33 12.59 10.26
C GLY A 98 -1.49 14.00 9.67
N ALA A 99 -0.39 14.70 9.35
CA ALA A 99 -0.41 16.10 8.91
C ALA A 99 -0.72 16.24 7.40
N ASN A 100 -1.10 17.46 6.98
CA ASN A 100 -1.76 17.73 5.68
C ASN A 100 -0.89 17.51 4.43
N ILE A 101 0.42 17.70 4.55
CA ILE A 101 1.39 17.63 3.45
C ILE A 101 2.33 16.46 3.77
N PRO A 102 2.87 15.69 2.79
CA PRO A 102 4.03 14.82 3.02
C PRO A 102 5.28 15.66 3.32
N ASP A 103 5.19 16.50 4.34
CA ASP A 103 6.34 17.18 4.90
C ASP A 103 7.03 16.21 5.86
N TYR A 104 8.34 16.33 5.96
CA TYR A 104 9.25 15.33 6.49
C TYR A 104 9.20 15.22 8.03
N SER A 105 8.03 15.43 8.62
CA SER A 105 7.77 15.29 10.05
C SER A 105 7.72 13.81 10.46
N GLU A 106 8.16 13.51 11.68
CA GLU A 106 8.09 12.16 12.23
C GLU A 106 6.64 11.63 12.26
N ARG A 107 5.65 12.51 12.50
CA ARG A 107 4.22 12.16 12.55
C ARG A 107 3.69 11.71 11.19
N ASP A 108 4.06 12.37 10.11
CA ASP A 108 3.67 11.98 8.74
C ASP A 108 4.29 10.64 8.32
N THR A 109 5.49 10.38 8.80
CA THR A 109 6.17 9.11 8.59
C THR A 109 5.44 7.98 9.31
N ILE A 110 5.01 8.19 10.57
CA ILE A 110 4.26 7.20 11.35
C ILE A 110 2.91 6.88 10.70
N ALA A 111 2.12 7.89 10.33
CA ALA A 111 0.79 7.69 9.76
C ALA A 111 0.85 6.86 8.46
N ARG A 112 1.78 7.20 7.56
CA ARG A 112 1.91 6.50 6.27
C ARG A 112 2.61 5.14 6.40
N ASN A 113 3.50 4.94 7.38
CA ASN A 113 4.01 3.61 7.70
C ASN A 113 2.88 2.71 8.22
N THR A 114 2.07 3.23 9.13
CA THR A 114 0.90 2.52 9.67
C THR A 114 -0.11 2.21 8.56
N ALA A 115 -0.34 3.13 7.62
CA ALA A 115 -1.19 2.90 6.46
C ALA A 115 -0.67 1.73 5.60
N PHE A 116 0.64 1.67 5.34
CA PHE A 116 1.22 0.56 4.56
C PHE A 116 1.13 -0.78 5.27
N GLU A 117 1.37 -0.82 6.59
CA GLU A 117 1.18 -2.03 7.40
C GLU A 117 -0.28 -2.52 7.32
N LEU A 118 -1.25 -1.63 7.56
CA LEU A 118 -2.66 -2.00 7.48
C LEU A 118 -3.09 -2.38 6.07
N ASN A 119 -2.61 -1.68 5.04
CA ASN A 119 -2.94 -1.99 3.66
C ASN A 119 -2.41 -3.38 3.28
N MET A 120 -1.17 -3.70 3.64
CA MET A 120 -0.62 -5.03 3.40
C MET A 120 -1.41 -6.11 4.15
N ALA A 121 -1.81 -5.85 5.40
CA ALA A 121 -2.67 -6.78 6.14
C ALA A 121 -4.04 -6.96 5.48
N ALA A 122 -4.64 -5.89 4.94
CA ALA A 122 -5.89 -5.94 4.19
C ALA A 122 -5.75 -6.79 2.93
N HIS A 123 -4.63 -6.69 2.20
CA HIS A 123 -4.35 -7.52 1.03
C HIS A 123 -4.29 -9.00 1.37
N PHE A 124 -3.59 -9.39 2.45
CA PHE A 124 -3.57 -10.78 2.90
C PHE A 124 -4.96 -11.27 3.34
N LYS A 125 -5.73 -10.42 4.04
CA LYS A 125 -7.08 -10.79 4.48
C LYS A 125 -8.05 -10.97 3.31
N LYS A 126 -7.98 -10.07 2.33
CA LYS A 126 -8.74 -10.16 1.07
C LYS A 126 -8.37 -11.41 0.27
N ALA A 127 -7.12 -11.85 0.35
CA ALA A 127 -6.65 -13.11 -0.23
C ALA A 127 -7.09 -14.37 0.57
N GLY A 128 -7.89 -14.20 1.64
CA GLY A 128 -8.43 -15.31 2.43
C GLY A 128 -7.52 -15.80 3.55
N PHE A 129 -6.38 -15.15 3.79
CA PHE A 129 -5.48 -15.55 4.87
C PHE A 129 -5.96 -15.03 6.24
N SER A 130 -5.78 -15.86 7.26
CA SER A 130 -5.89 -15.40 8.65
C SER A 130 -4.74 -14.44 8.94
N THR A 131 -5.07 -13.21 9.35
CA THR A 131 -4.14 -12.10 9.52
C THR A 131 -4.24 -11.54 10.92
N LYS A 132 -3.09 -11.25 11.53
CA LYS A 132 -2.99 -10.59 12.84
C LYS A 132 -1.95 -9.47 12.77
N LEU A 133 -2.27 -8.33 13.36
CA LEU A 133 -1.29 -7.27 13.59
C LEU A 133 -0.46 -7.61 14.82
N CYS A 134 0.83 -7.80 14.63
CA CYS A 134 1.80 -8.04 15.70
C CYS A 134 3.21 -7.86 15.16
N GLU A 135 4.19 -7.80 16.06
CA GLU A 135 5.60 -7.72 15.69
C GLU A 135 6.04 -8.86 14.73
N PRO A 136 6.76 -8.57 13.63
CA PRO A 136 7.34 -7.27 13.32
C PRO A 136 6.35 -6.22 12.84
N ASP A 137 5.32 -6.60 12.07
CA ASP A 137 4.24 -5.70 11.65
C ASP A 137 2.93 -6.50 11.42
N ILE A 138 3.03 -7.67 10.77
CA ILE A 138 1.91 -8.59 10.49
C ILE A 138 2.37 -10.05 10.71
N MET A 139 1.47 -10.90 11.18
CA MET A 139 1.56 -12.36 11.12
C MET A 139 0.40 -12.89 10.29
N VAL A 140 0.71 -13.80 9.37
CA VAL A 140 -0.29 -14.52 8.58
C VAL A 140 -0.15 -16.01 8.80
N THR A 141 -1.27 -16.70 8.94
CA THR A 141 -1.29 -18.16 9.04
C THR A 141 -1.48 -18.74 7.64
N ILE A 142 -0.50 -19.50 7.19
CA ILE A 142 -0.53 -20.19 5.89
C ILE A 142 -0.40 -21.68 6.19
N ARG A 143 -1.48 -22.42 5.91
CA ARG A 143 -1.68 -23.80 6.39
C ARG A 143 -1.60 -23.82 7.92
N GLU A 144 -0.53 -24.40 8.47
CA GLU A 144 -0.26 -24.48 9.92
C GLU A 144 0.99 -23.67 10.31
N SER A 145 1.57 -22.91 9.38
CA SER A 145 2.76 -22.10 9.65
C SER A 145 2.40 -20.65 9.93
N GLU A 146 2.99 -20.09 10.99
CA GLU A 146 3.03 -18.65 11.20
C GLU A 146 4.11 -18.01 10.33
N ILE A 147 3.70 -17.08 9.47
CA ILE A 147 4.56 -16.35 8.55
C ILE A 147 4.54 -14.87 8.94
N TYR A 148 5.71 -14.32 9.21
CA TYR A 148 5.86 -12.95 9.69
C TYR A 148 6.19 -12.00 8.54
N ILE A 149 5.51 -10.85 8.47
CA ILE A 149 5.73 -9.86 7.41
C ILE A 149 6.26 -8.59 8.06
N ALA A 150 7.45 -8.17 7.65
CA ALA A 150 8.01 -6.88 8.04
C ALA A 150 7.75 -5.85 6.93
N CYS A 151 6.89 -4.88 7.19
CA CYS A 151 6.51 -3.80 6.28
C CYS A 151 7.48 -2.63 6.44
N LYS A 152 8.09 -2.18 5.34
CA LYS A 152 8.98 -1.02 5.32
C LYS A 152 8.69 -0.12 4.13
N ARG A 153 8.89 1.18 4.34
CA ARG A 153 8.74 2.22 3.32
C ARG A 153 10.06 2.97 3.18
N PRO A 154 11.03 2.44 2.41
CA PRO A 154 12.29 3.13 2.20
C PRO A 154 12.08 4.51 1.58
N ALA A 155 12.71 5.52 2.18
CA ALA A 155 12.64 6.89 1.65
C ALA A 155 13.53 7.08 0.41
N SER A 156 14.55 6.24 0.23
CA SER A 156 15.48 6.30 -0.89
C SER A 156 16.23 4.98 -1.06
N VAL A 157 16.78 4.76 -2.27
CA VAL A 157 17.59 3.58 -2.59
C VAL A 157 18.84 3.51 -1.70
N LYS A 158 19.42 4.66 -1.32
CA LYS A 158 20.61 4.73 -0.45
C LYS A 158 20.42 4.01 0.89
N ASN A 159 19.19 4.00 1.41
CA ASN A 159 18.87 3.36 2.69
C ASN A 159 18.28 1.94 2.55
N LEU A 160 18.12 1.45 1.32
CA LEU A 160 17.44 0.19 1.03
C LEU A 160 18.08 -1.00 1.75
N GLU A 161 19.41 -1.13 1.64
CA GLU A 161 20.16 -2.23 2.25
C GLU A 161 19.98 -2.28 3.77
N LYS A 162 20.16 -1.14 4.44
CA LYS A 162 19.99 -0.99 5.89
C LYS A 162 18.58 -1.37 6.32
N ILE A 163 17.56 -0.93 5.57
CA ILE A 163 16.16 -1.21 5.87
C ILE A 163 15.84 -2.70 5.70
N ILE A 164 16.32 -3.34 4.63
CA ILE A 164 16.14 -4.78 4.42
C ILE A 164 16.84 -5.58 5.53
N LYS A 165 18.09 -5.22 5.89
CA LYS A 165 18.82 -5.85 7.00
C LYS A 165 18.08 -5.71 8.33
N ASN A 166 17.45 -4.56 8.59
CA ASN A 166 16.62 -4.35 9.79
C ASN A 166 15.38 -5.24 9.78
N ALA A 167 14.60 -5.23 8.70
CA ALA A 167 13.42 -6.08 8.54
C ALA A 167 13.75 -7.56 8.71
N LYS A 168 14.85 -8.02 8.08
CA LYS A 168 15.39 -9.37 8.23
C LYS A 168 15.64 -9.72 9.70
N ARG A 169 16.30 -8.85 10.46
CA ARG A 169 16.55 -9.08 11.90
C ARG A 169 15.26 -9.22 12.69
N GLN A 170 14.23 -8.42 12.39
CA GLN A 170 12.95 -8.53 13.08
C GLN A 170 12.26 -9.87 12.77
N ILE A 171 12.25 -10.31 11.51
CA ILE A 171 11.67 -11.60 11.10
C ILE A 171 12.41 -12.78 11.74
N ILE A 172 13.74 -12.78 11.73
CA ILE A 172 14.56 -13.89 12.25
C ILE A 172 14.26 -14.18 13.72
N ARG A 173 13.99 -13.13 14.52
CA ARG A 173 13.65 -13.22 15.94
C ARG A 173 12.28 -13.87 16.18
N ARG A 174 11.39 -13.85 15.20
CA ARG A 174 10.03 -14.40 15.30
C ARG A 174 9.92 -15.78 14.65
N GLY A 175 10.59 -15.98 13.52
CA GLY A 175 10.50 -17.24 12.78
C GLY A 175 11.00 -17.08 11.36
N LYS A 176 10.09 -17.24 10.40
CA LYS A 176 10.31 -17.10 8.96
C LYS A 176 9.27 -16.16 8.36
N GLY A 177 9.56 -15.56 7.21
CA GLY A 177 8.74 -14.46 6.76
C GLY A 177 9.12 -13.79 5.46
N PHE A 178 8.38 -12.72 5.15
CA PHE A 178 8.58 -11.86 3.99
C PHE A 178 8.92 -10.44 4.40
N ILE A 179 9.71 -9.78 3.57
CA ILE A 179 9.94 -8.34 3.70
C ILE A 179 9.03 -7.65 2.67
N ALA A 180 8.07 -6.86 3.15
CA ALA A 180 7.21 -6.05 2.31
C ALA A 180 7.78 -4.63 2.16
N LEU A 181 8.04 -4.20 0.92
CA LEU A 181 8.61 -2.91 0.58
C LEU A 181 7.62 -2.08 -0.24
N SER A 182 7.28 -0.91 0.27
CA SER A 182 6.61 0.13 -0.55
C SER A 182 7.65 0.77 -1.47
N LEU A 183 7.35 0.78 -2.77
CA LEU A 183 8.20 1.35 -3.80
C LEU A 183 7.79 2.76 -4.22
N ASP A 184 6.70 3.31 -3.67
CA ASP A 184 6.15 4.62 -4.04
C ASP A 184 7.22 5.71 -4.12
N LYS A 185 8.02 5.85 -3.05
CA LYS A 185 9.10 6.85 -2.98
C LYS A 185 10.36 6.46 -3.76
N LEU A 186 10.53 5.19 -4.10
CA LEU A 186 11.70 4.71 -4.81
C LEU A 186 11.55 4.83 -6.33
N ILE A 187 10.32 4.66 -6.83
CA ILE A 187 9.98 4.71 -8.25
C ILE A 187 9.36 6.07 -8.61
N ASN A 188 8.52 6.65 -7.76
CA ASN A 188 7.83 7.91 -8.02
C ASN A 188 8.00 8.96 -6.90
N PRO A 189 9.24 9.41 -6.61
CA PRO A 189 9.51 10.34 -5.51
C PRO A 189 8.85 11.71 -5.67
N SER A 190 8.57 12.14 -6.91
CA SER A 190 7.99 13.46 -7.22
C SER A 190 6.47 13.44 -7.35
N PHE A 191 5.80 12.33 -7.02
CA PHE A 191 4.35 12.18 -7.19
C PHE A 191 3.91 12.51 -8.63
N ASN A 192 4.61 12.01 -9.64
CA ASN A 192 4.20 12.18 -11.03
C ASN A 192 2.96 11.34 -11.33
N ILE A 193 2.09 11.84 -12.21
CA ILE A 193 0.95 11.09 -12.73
C ILE A 193 1.43 10.20 -13.86
N LEU A 194 1.10 8.92 -13.80
CA LEU A 194 1.41 8.00 -14.87
C LEU A 194 0.40 8.15 -16.00
N GLU A 195 0.85 8.31 -17.23
CA GLU A 195 -0.05 8.36 -18.39
C GLU A 195 -0.10 6.99 -19.08
N GLY A 196 -1.31 6.60 -19.49
CA GLY A 196 -1.53 5.44 -20.35
C GLY A 196 -2.84 5.57 -21.13
N THR A 197 -2.94 4.85 -22.24
CA THR A 197 -4.11 4.91 -23.13
C THR A 197 -5.27 4.03 -22.67
N ASN A 198 -5.00 3.14 -21.73
CA ASN A 198 -5.97 2.31 -21.04
C ASN A 198 -5.31 1.70 -19.78
N THR A 199 -6.12 1.06 -18.96
CA THR A 199 -5.68 0.40 -17.73
C THR A 199 -4.61 -0.69 -17.95
N GLN A 200 -4.68 -1.48 -19.02
CA GLN A 200 -3.68 -2.53 -19.27
C GLN A 200 -2.30 -1.90 -19.53
N SER A 201 -2.24 -0.87 -20.38
CA SER A 201 -1.02 -0.09 -20.63
C SER A 201 -0.44 0.52 -19.35
N ILE A 202 -1.29 1.05 -18.46
CA ILE A 202 -0.87 1.57 -17.15
C ILE A 202 -0.29 0.43 -16.30
N THR A 203 -0.94 -0.73 -16.28
CA THR A 203 -0.49 -1.94 -15.56
C THR A 203 0.90 -2.35 -15.99
N ASP A 204 1.08 -2.56 -17.30
CA ASP A 204 2.31 -3.10 -17.87
C ASP A 204 3.47 -2.17 -17.55
N ARG A 205 3.26 -0.85 -17.68
CA ARG A 205 4.26 0.15 -17.33
C ARG A 205 4.64 0.13 -15.85
N VAL A 206 3.68 -0.05 -14.94
CA VAL A 206 3.97 -0.18 -13.50
C VAL A 206 4.75 -1.46 -13.21
N ILE A 207 4.36 -2.58 -13.84
CA ILE A 207 5.08 -3.86 -13.70
C ILE A 207 6.52 -3.72 -14.20
N ASP A 208 6.74 -3.06 -15.34
CA ASP A 208 8.05 -2.81 -15.92
C ASP A 208 8.93 -1.94 -15.03
N GLU A 209 8.37 -0.92 -14.38
CA GLU A 209 9.10 -0.10 -13.41
C GLU A 209 9.51 -0.91 -12.17
N ILE A 210 8.63 -1.76 -11.64
CA ILE A 210 8.96 -2.66 -10.52
C ILE A 210 10.06 -3.65 -10.94
N ASN A 211 9.94 -4.26 -12.12
CA ASN A 211 10.94 -5.20 -12.63
C ASN A 211 12.29 -4.51 -12.88
N SER A 212 12.29 -3.31 -13.44
CA SER A 212 13.48 -2.49 -13.62
C SER A 212 14.12 -2.11 -12.30
N PHE A 213 13.32 -1.80 -11.28
CA PHE A 213 13.82 -1.58 -9.92
C PHE A 213 14.46 -2.85 -9.35
N ARG A 214 13.82 -4.02 -9.49
CA ARG A 214 14.34 -5.31 -9.01
C ARG A 214 15.68 -5.65 -9.64
N ILE A 215 15.79 -5.53 -10.97
CA ILE A 215 17.02 -5.83 -11.71
C ILE A 215 18.15 -4.90 -11.27
N ARG A 216 17.91 -3.58 -11.26
CA ARG A 216 18.91 -2.58 -10.87
C ARG A 216 19.44 -2.76 -9.45
N ASN A 217 18.62 -3.26 -8.54
CA ASN A 217 18.95 -3.39 -7.11
C ASN A 217 19.18 -4.83 -6.66
N LYS A 218 19.24 -5.79 -7.59
CA LYS A 218 19.29 -7.23 -7.28
C LYS A 218 20.40 -7.59 -6.30
N LEU A 219 21.63 -7.15 -6.56
CA LEU A 219 22.78 -7.48 -5.71
C LEU A 219 22.60 -6.97 -4.27
N ILE A 220 22.09 -5.75 -4.11
CA ILE A 220 21.82 -5.15 -2.80
C ILE A 220 20.72 -5.91 -2.07
N ILE A 221 19.63 -6.21 -2.77
CA ILE A 221 18.47 -6.91 -2.23
C ILE A 221 18.87 -8.33 -1.78
N ASP A 222 19.51 -9.09 -2.65
CA ASP A 222 19.94 -10.47 -2.38
C ASP A 222 20.91 -10.50 -1.20
N HIS A 223 21.94 -9.65 -1.20
CA HIS A 223 22.89 -9.58 -0.09
C HIS A 223 22.23 -9.18 1.24
N ALA A 224 21.35 -8.17 1.23
CA ALA A 224 20.72 -7.69 2.43
C ALA A 224 19.71 -8.69 3.00
N ALA A 225 18.96 -9.38 2.14
CA ALA A 225 17.92 -10.32 2.51
C ALA A 225 18.44 -11.74 2.79
N ASP A 226 19.70 -12.05 2.43
CA ASP A 226 20.29 -13.38 2.56
C ASP A 226 20.13 -13.95 3.98
N ASN A 227 19.23 -14.92 4.09
CA ASN A 227 19.01 -15.84 5.22
C ASN A 227 17.87 -16.81 4.86
N ARG A 228 18.03 -18.10 5.20
CA ARG A 228 17.00 -19.14 4.97
C ARG A 228 15.62 -18.87 5.59
N LYS A 229 15.54 -17.99 6.59
CA LYS A 229 14.28 -17.58 7.24
C LYS A 229 13.54 -16.49 6.46
N ILE A 230 14.18 -15.85 5.48
CA ILE A 230 13.52 -14.90 4.59
C ILE A 230 13.07 -15.67 3.35
N ILE A 231 11.75 -15.82 3.22
CA ILE A 231 11.12 -16.62 2.16
C ILE A 231 11.14 -15.85 0.84
N GLY A 232 10.86 -14.55 0.90
CA GLY A 232 10.83 -13.69 -0.26
C GLY A 232 10.64 -12.21 0.10
N LEU A 233 10.61 -11.38 -0.94
CA LEU A 233 10.17 -9.99 -0.85
C LEU A 233 8.80 -9.81 -1.48
N ILE A 234 8.05 -8.84 -0.95
CA ILE A 234 6.81 -8.35 -1.52
C ILE A 234 7.05 -6.89 -1.89
N PHE A 235 7.00 -6.55 -3.17
CA PHE A 235 7.06 -5.19 -3.65
C PHE A 235 5.64 -4.69 -3.84
N SER A 236 5.33 -3.53 -3.28
CA SER A 236 4.05 -2.87 -3.47
C SER A 236 4.25 -1.45 -3.94
N ILE A 237 3.44 -1.02 -4.91
CA ILE A 237 3.41 0.35 -5.36
C ILE A 237 1.96 0.80 -5.54
N GLY A 238 1.66 2.01 -5.08
CA GLY A 238 0.40 2.71 -5.34
C GLY A 238 0.67 4.00 -6.10
N LEU A 239 0.02 4.20 -7.24
CA LEU A 239 0.18 5.39 -8.08
C LEU A 239 -1.17 5.95 -8.51
N VAL A 240 -1.18 7.23 -8.86
CA VAL A 240 -2.27 7.84 -9.62
C VAL A 240 -1.85 7.88 -11.08
N ALA A 241 -2.76 7.48 -11.95
CA ALA A 241 -2.58 7.49 -13.39
C ALA A 241 -3.70 8.27 -14.07
N ASN A 242 -3.43 8.80 -15.25
CA ASN A 242 -4.40 9.38 -16.16
C ASN A 242 -4.69 8.36 -17.26
N ASP A 243 -5.93 7.87 -17.30
CA ASP A 243 -6.42 7.01 -18.38
C ASP A 243 -6.87 7.92 -19.52
N LEU A 244 -5.99 8.11 -20.52
CA LEU A 244 -6.21 9.03 -21.64
C LEU A 244 -7.37 8.59 -22.54
N GLY A 245 -7.73 7.31 -22.54
CA GLY A 245 -8.87 6.80 -23.32
C GLY A 245 -10.21 7.30 -22.78
N GLU A 246 -10.31 7.47 -21.46
CA GLU A 246 -11.53 7.89 -20.76
C GLU A 246 -11.43 9.34 -20.24
N GLY A 247 -10.24 9.94 -20.25
CA GLY A 247 -9.99 11.29 -19.73
C GLY A 247 -10.17 11.39 -18.21
N ILE A 248 -9.93 10.31 -17.47
CA ILE A 248 -10.14 10.23 -16.02
C ILE A 248 -8.84 9.87 -15.28
N PHE A 249 -8.74 10.29 -14.02
CA PHE A 249 -7.71 9.80 -13.11
C PHE A 249 -8.15 8.48 -12.47
N VAL A 250 -7.22 7.55 -12.38
CA VAL A 250 -7.40 6.24 -11.74
C VAL A 250 -6.30 6.00 -10.71
N THR A 251 -6.59 5.27 -9.65
CA THR A 251 -5.56 4.72 -8.77
C THR A 251 -5.15 3.34 -9.27
N CYS A 252 -3.85 3.07 -9.26
CA CYS A 252 -3.27 1.79 -9.62
C CYS A 252 -2.46 1.29 -8.44
N GLN A 253 -2.85 0.14 -7.89
CA GLN A 253 -2.07 -0.56 -6.88
C GLN A 253 -1.57 -1.89 -7.45
N GLN A 254 -0.26 -2.11 -7.37
CA GLN A 254 0.39 -3.34 -7.82
C GLN A 254 1.20 -3.97 -6.69
N ILE A 255 1.15 -5.30 -6.63
CA ILE A 255 1.93 -6.12 -5.71
C ILE A 255 2.63 -7.22 -6.50
N ILE A 256 3.95 -7.31 -6.37
CA ILE A 256 4.78 -8.32 -7.03
C ILE A 256 5.68 -9.00 -5.99
N THR A 257 5.80 -10.32 -6.08
CA THR A 257 6.64 -11.13 -5.19
C THR A 257 8.01 -11.41 -5.80
N THR A 258 9.00 -11.69 -4.97
CA THR A 258 10.30 -12.22 -5.40
C THR A 258 10.71 -13.37 -4.49
N ASN A 259 10.92 -14.53 -5.11
CA ASN A 259 11.38 -15.72 -4.43
C ASN A 259 12.85 -15.56 -4.01
N LEU A 260 13.14 -15.83 -2.74
CA LEU A 260 14.50 -15.94 -2.21
C LEU A 260 14.85 -17.36 -1.73
N CYS A 261 13.90 -18.29 -1.81
CA CYS A 261 14.12 -19.67 -1.46
C CYS A 261 14.89 -20.41 -2.56
N SER A 262 15.75 -21.34 -2.15
CA SER A 262 16.27 -22.37 -3.07
C SER A 262 15.14 -23.30 -3.51
N ILE A 263 15.30 -23.95 -4.67
CA ILE A 263 14.28 -24.83 -5.25
C ILE A 263 13.91 -26.02 -4.35
N ASN A 264 14.84 -26.45 -3.49
CA ASN A 264 14.64 -27.55 -2.54
C ASN A 264 14.19 -27.08 -1.15
N SER A 265 13.90 -25.79 -0.97
CA SER A 265 13.48 -25.24 0.31
C SER A 265 12.05 -25.70 0.66
N PRO A 266 11.78 -26.14 1.90
CA PRO A 266 10.41 -26.44 2.33
C PRO A 266 9.50 -25.20 2.30
N ASN A 267 10.07 -23.99 2.23
CA ASN A 267 9.32 -22.75 2.17
C ASN A 267 8.88 -22.36 0.75
N ILE A 268 9.27 -23.10 -0.30
CA ILE A 268 8.88 -22.78 -1.68
C ILE A 268 7.36 -22.84 -1.87
N SER A 269 6.71 -23.83 -1.25
CA SER A 269 5.26 -23.98 -1.32
C SER A 269 4.50 -22.83 -0.65
N ILE A 270 5.08 -22.23 0.39
CA ILE A 270 4.53 -21.02 1.05
C ILE A 270 4.68 -19.82 0.12
N PHE A 271 5.83 -19.69 -0.55
CA PHE A 271 6.06 -18.63 -1.52
C PHE A 271 5.05 -18.69 -2.66
N GLU A 272 4.88 -19.86 -3.28
CA GLU A 272 3.95 -20.07 -4.39
C GLU A 272 2.49 -19.77 -4.00
N GLU A 273 2.10 -20.10 -2.77
CA GLU A 273 0.76 -19.83 -2.25
C GLU A 273 0.51 -18.32 -2.12
N ILE A 274 1.47 -17.57 -1.59
CA ILE A 274 1.38 -16.10 -1.52
C ILE A 274 1.41 -15.48 -2.92
N GLU A 275 2.30 -15.94 -3.79
CA GLU A 275 2.41 -15.43 -5.16
C GLU A 275 1.10 -15.63 -5.91
N LYS A 276 0.51 -16.83 -5.90
CA LYS A 276 -0.79 -17.09 -6.54
C LYS A 276 -1.91 -16.21 -6.00
N SER A 277 -1.90 -15.91 -4.70
CA SER A 277 -2.89 -15.03 -4.08
C SER A 277 -2.75 -13.55 -4.45
N PHE A 278 -1.54 -13.08 -4.79
CA PHE A 278 -1.29 -11.70 -5.21
C PHE A 278 -1.17 -11.51 -6.72
N VAL A 279 -1.02 -12.58 -7.49
CA VAL A 279 -1.00 -12.52 -8.95
C VAL A 279 -2.34 -11.98 -9.48
N PRO A 280 -2.29 -11.01 -10.42
CA PRO A 280 -3.41 -10.71 -11.30
C PRO A 280 -4.04 -12.00 -11.81
N ILE A 281 -5.33 -12.23 -11.52
CA ILE A 281 -6.05 -13.21 -12.34
C ILE A 281 -6.24 -12.45 -13.64
N SER A 282 -5.45 -12.77 -14.65
CA SER A 282 -5.65 -12.31 -16.01
C SER A 282 -7.03 -12.81 -16.43
N PHE A 283 -7.92 -11.89 -16.76
CA PHE A 283 -9.15 -12.17 -17.51
C PHE A 283 -9.01 -11.51 -18.86
#